data_AF-A0A9J6EAF7-F1
#
_entry.id   AF-A0A9J6EAF7-F1
#
_cell.length_a   1.000
_cell.length_b   1.000
_cell.length_c   1.000
_cell.angle_alpha   90.00
_cell.angle_beta   90.00
_cell.angle_gamma   90.00
#
_symmetry.space_group_name_H-M   'P 1'
#
loop_
_entity.id
_entity.type
_entity.pdbx_description
1 polymer ?
#
loop_
_entity_poly.entity_id
_entity_poly.type
_entity_poly.pdbx_seq_one_letter_code
_entity_poly.pdbx_strand_id
1 'polypeptide(L)'
;MARSDSKSGIVASAVEHMSDCCAMDTSSEANLRHQGVQVDSRSTSSVLVAEIANWRRKEKELRSQLLRLQQTVDKYKMELKKLHEDALVADVSYIKERAKEKEPAALFLIGEIENFKKKRPNWSEQTTRRCVVLRHLSIRAYGHIRSEMLLKLPCRKTLSNYLGTTSGETGFSKLAEARLRVEAESLTVPQSRVCLLIVDEMKIREKLQYNKQQDCFVGHADVSLEQHGGDLTLANSAS
;
A
#
# COMPACT_ATOMS: atom_id res chain seq x y z
N MET A 1 -32.87 1.12 -5.56
CA MET A 1 -32.99 -0.04 -4.65
C MET A 1 -32.04 0.14 -3.48
N ALA A 2 -32.42 -0.43 -2.34
CA ALA A 2 -32.22 0.12 -1.00
C ALA A 2 -30.79 0.08 -0.42
N ARG A 3 -30.62 0.97 0.56
CA ARG A 3 -29.55 1.17 1.54
C ARG A 3 -29.05 -0.12 2.20
N SER A 4 -27.77 -0.15 2.60
CA SER A 4 -27.40 -0.03 4.02
C SER A 4 -25.89 -0.15 4.26
N ASP A 5 -25.35 0.88 4.91
CA ASP A 5 -24.11 0.90 5.68
C ASP A 5 -24.03 -0.25 6.70
N SER A 6 -22.82 -0.67 7.05
CA SER A 6 -22.53 -1.15 8.42
C SER A 6 -21.05 -1.02 8.76
N LYS A 7 -20.85 -0.34 9.88
CA LYS A 7 -19.64 0.24 10.46
C LYS A 7 -18.64 -0.79 10.99
N SER A 8 -17.39 -0.38 10.93
CA SER A 8 -16.31 -0.74 11.84
C SER A 8 -16.71 -0.53 13.31
N GLY A 9 -16.37 -1.50 14.16
CA GLY A 9 -16.60 -1.44 15.60
C GLY A 9 -15.63 -2.35 16.33
N ILE A 10 -14.55 -1.74 16.82
CA ILE A 10 -13.53 -2.27 17.72
C ILE A 10 -14.22 -2.93 18.92
N VAL A 11 -13.91 -4.20 19.22
CA VAL A 11 -14.22 -4.77 20.54
C VAL A 11 -12.89 -5.07 21.23
N ALA A 12 -12.48 -4.08 22.03
CA ALA A 12 -11.39 -4.16 22.95
C ALA A 12 -11.80 -4.98 24.20
N SER A 13 -10.79 -5.63 24.74
CA SER A 13 -10.68 -6.26 26.06
C SER A 13 -11.43 -5.53 27.18
N ALA A 14 -12.21 -6.29 27.95
CA ALA A 14 -12.58 -5.92 29.32
C ALA A 14 -12.81 -7.20 30.14
N VAL A 15 -11.70 -7.76 30.64
CA VAL A 15 -11.68 -8.52 31.88
C VAL A 15 -11.32 -7.49 32.94
N GLU A 16 -12.20 -7.24 33.92
CA GLU A 16 -11.85 -7.06 35.33
C GLU A 16 -13.02 -6.56 36.20
N HIS A 17 -13.01 -7.06 37.44
CA HIS A 17 -13.54 -6.45 38.67
C HIS A 17 -15.04 -6.22 38.85
N MET A 18 -15.67 -7.12 39.61
CA MET A 18 -16.73 -6.76 40.56
C MET A 18 -16.70 -7.74 41.74
N SER A 19 -15.82 -7.42 42.70
CA SER A 19 -15.88 -7.85 44.09
C SER A 19 -16.38 -6.67 44.92
N ASP A 20 -17.25 -6.99 45.86
CA ASP A 20 -17.57 -6.25 47.09
C ASP A 20 -18.62 -5.13 47.14
N CYS A 21 -19.30 -5.19 48.30
CA CYS A 21 -20.09 -4.20 49.02
C CYS A 21 -21.58 -4.05 48.70
N CYS A 22 -22.43 -4.57 49.60
CA CYS A 22 -23.15 -3.72 50.56
C CYS A 22 -23.80 -4.56 51.67
N ALA A 23 -23.28 -4.43 52.88
CA ALA A 23 -23.99 -4.69 54.13
C ALA A 23 -24.71 -3.40 54.57
N MET A 24 -25.98 -3.51 55.00
CA MET A 24 -26.65 -2.58 55.93
C MET A 24 -27.82 -3.29 56.63
N ASP A 25 -27.61 -3.56 57.91
CA ASP A 25 -28.42 -3.32 59.12
C ASP A 25 -29.97 -3.41 59.22
N THR A 26 -30.33 -4.13 60.30
CA THR A 26 -31.33 -3.87 61.36
C THR A 26 -32.85 -4.09 61.16
N SER A 27 -33.32 -5.07 61.94
CA SER A 27 -34.41 -4.97 62.93
C SER A 27 -35.84 -4.70 62.44
N SER A 28 -36.64 -5.77 62.43
CA SER A 28 -38.09 -5.71 62.64
C SER A 28 -38.54 -7.03 63.29
N GLU A 29 -38.56 -7.05 64.63
CA GLU A 29 -39.24 -8.10 65.41
C GLU A 29 -40.76 -7.98 65.19
N ALA A 30 -41.30 -8.86 64.35
CA ALA A 30 -42.73 -9.14 64.29
C ALA A 30 -42.99 -10.50 64.92
N ASN A 31 -43.58 -10.45 66.11
CA ASN A 31 -43.98 -11.55 66.97
C ASN A 31 -45.09 -12.38 66.29
N LEU A 32 -44.72 -13.47 65.62
CA LEU A 32 -45.67 -14.42 65.03
C LEU A 32 -45.64 -15.74 65.84
N ARG A 33 -46.76 -16.02 66.51
CA ARG A 33 -47.00 -17.24 67.27
C ARG A 33 -46.81 -18.48 66.39
N HIS A 34 -45.74 -19.23 66.63
CA HIS A 34 -45.53 -20.54 66.04
C HIS A 34 -46.45 -21.58 66.68
N GLN A 35 -47.51 -21.98 65.95
CA GLN A 35 -48.01 -23.34 66.05
C GLN A 35 -46.93 -24.25 65.45
N GLY A 36 -46.25 -25.01 66.32
CA GLY A 36 -45.23 -25.96 65.92
C GLY A 36 -45.85 -27.12 65.15
N VAL A 37 -45.95 -26.99 63.84
CA VAL A 37 -45.89 -28.15 62.95
C VAL A 37 -44.44 -28.60 63.01
N GLN A 38 -44.17 -29.72 63.68
CA GLN A 38 -42.88 -30.40 63.59
C GLN A 38 -42.66 -30.83 62.15
N VAL A 39 -42.06 -29.96 61.35
CA VAL A 39 -41.44 -30.34 60.09
C VAL A 39 -40.13 -31.02 60.47
N ASP A 40 -40.02 -32.28 60.09
CA ASP A 40 -38.86 -33.12 60.34
C ASP A 40 -37.61 -32.44 59.76
N SER A 41 -36.83 -31.76 60.62
CA SER A 41 -35.69 -30.92 60.24
C SER A 41 -34.56 -31.71 59.60
N ARG A 42 -34.57 -33.04 59.76
CA ARG A 42 -33.69 -33.98 59.06
C ARG A 42 -34.05 -34.11 57.58
N SER A 43 -35.34 -34.05 57.25
CA SER A 43 -35.84 -34.12 55.87
C SER A 43 -35.43 -32.88 55.07
N THR A 44 -35.67 -31.69 55.60
CA THR A 44 -35.33 -30.40 54.95
C THR A 44 -33.83 -30.20 54.78
N SER A 45 -33.02 -30.60 55.77
CA SER A 45 -31.56 -30.60 55.66
C SER A 45 -31.05 -31.55 54.56
N SER A 46 -31.64 -32.74 54.43
CA SER A 46 -31.28 -33.68 53.36
C SER A 46 -31.64 -33.18 51.96
N VAL A 47 -32.76 -32.47 51.83
CA VAL A 47 -33.22 -31.88 50.56
C VAL A 47 -32.28 -30.76 50.11
N LEU A 48 -31.87 -29.87 51.02
CA LEU A 48 -30.90 -28.81 50.73
C LEU A 48 -29.52 -29.36 50.35
N VAL A 49 -29.06 -30.44 51.01
CA VAL A 49 -27.81 -31.13 50.67
C VAL A 49 -27.88 -31.75 49.27
N ALA A 50 -29.00 -32.38 48.92
CA ALA A 50 -29.23 -32.92 47.58
C ALA A 50 -29.25 -31.83 46.50
N GLU A 51 -29.83 -30.68 46.82
CA GLU A 51 -29.90 -29.52 45.92
C GLU A 51 -28.52 -28.89 45.69
N ILE A 52 -27.70 -28.72 46.74
CA ILE A 52 -26.30 -28.29 46.62
C ILE A 52 -25.50 -29.27 45.75
N ALA A 53 -25.70 -30.58 45.92
CA ALA A 53 -25.04 -31.60 45.10
C ALA A 53 -25.47 -31.55 43.62
N ASN A 54 -26.73 -31.19 43.34
CA ASN A 54 -27.24 -30.99 41.98
C ASN A 54 -26.64 -29.73 41.34
N TRP A 55 -26.59 -28.61 42.06
CA TRP A 55 -25.98 -27.37 41.58
C TRP A 55 -24.49 -27.53 41.30
N ARG A 56 -23.74 -28.22 42.17
CA ARG A 56 -22.32 -28.54 41.94
C ARG A 56 -22.11 -29.40 40.69
N ARG A 57 -22.98 -30.38 40.45
CA ARG A 57 -22.96 -31.18 39.21
C ARG A 57 -23.18 -30.31 37.98
N LYS A 58 -24.17 -29.42 38.03
CA LYS A 58 -24.50 -28.50 36.94
C LYS A 58 -23.38 -27.50 36.67
N GLU A 59 -22.74 -26.99 37.71
CA GLU A 59 -21.57 -26.10 37.59
C GLU A 59 -20.39 -26.83 36.92
N LYS A 60 -20.11 -28.07 37.31
CA LYS A 60 -19.04 -28.88 36.69
C LYS A 60 -19.34 -29.17 35.21
N GLU A 61 -20.60 -29.45 34.89
CA GLU A 61 -21.04 -29.67 33.52
C GLU A 61 -20.88 -28.40 32.68
N LEU A 62 -21.36 -27.25 33.17
CA LEU A 62 -21.21 -25.96 32.49
C LEU A 62 -19.74 -25.56 32.30
N ARG A 63 -18.89 -25.76 33.31
CA ARG A 63 -17.44 -25.53 33.18
C ARG A 63 -16.82 -26.44 32.11
N SER A 64 -17.25 -27.70 32.06
CA SER A 64 -16.79 -28.66 31.04
C SER A 64 -17.26 -28.28 29.64
N GLN A 65 -18.49 -27.77 29.52
CA GLN A 65 -19.02 -27.23 28.26
C GLN A 65 -18.26 -25.98 27.83
N LEU A 66 -18.04 -25.02 28.73
CA LEU A 66 -17.24 -23.82 28.45
C LEU A 66 -15.84 -24.19 27.95
N LEU A 67 -15.18 -25.15 28.57
CA LEU A 67 -13.85 -25.60 28.17
C LEU A 67 -13.86 -26.26 26.79
N ARG A 68 -14.87 -27.09 26.47
CA ARG A 68 -15.06 -27.66 25.12
C ARG A 68 -15.30 -26.59 24.08
N LEU A 69 -16.21 -25.64 24.36
CA LEU A 69 -16.50 -24.51 23.49
C LEU A 69 -15.24 -23.68 23.23
N GLN A 70 -14.45 -23.41 24.27
CA GLN A 70 -13.19 -22.67 24.14
C GLN A 70 -12.20 -23.40 23.22
N GLN A 71 -12.02 -24.71 23.41
CA GLN A 71 -11.17 -25.52 22.53
C GLN A 71 -11.66 -25.52 21.07
N THR A 72 -12.97 -25.58 20.84
CA THR A 72 -13.55 -25.48 19.50
C THR A 72 -13.30 -24.11 18.88
N VAL A 73 -13.47 -23.02 19.64
CA VAL A 73 -13.17 -21.67 19.18
C VAL A 73 -11.69 -21.51 18.81
N ASP A 74 -10.78 -22.01 19.64
CA ASP A 74 -9.35 -21.92 19.38
C ASP A 74 -8.94 -22.75 18.16
N LYS A 75 -9.54 -23.93 17.98
CA LYS A 75 -9.39 -24.73 16.77
C LYS A 75 -9.83 -23.96 15.52
N TYR A 76 -11.04 -23.39 15.52
CA TYR A 76 -11.53 -22.62 14.37
C TYR A 76 -10.71 -21.37 14.09
N LYS A 77 -10.20 -20.70 15.13
CA LYS A 77 -9.26 -19.58 14.96
C LYS A 77 -7.98 -20.01 14.25
N MET A 78 -7.44 -21.18 14.58
CA MET A 78 -6.25 -21.73 13.91
C MET A 78 -6.54 -22.11 12.46
N GLU A 79 -7.66 -22.80 12.20
CA GLU A 79 -8.09 -23.15 10.84
C GLU A 79 -8.30 -21.92 9.95
N LEU A 80 -8.91 -20.87 10.49
CA LEU A 80 -9.14 -19.62 9.78
C LEU A 80 -7.83 -18.92 9.42
N LYS A 81 -6.85 -18.88 10.35
CA LYS A 81 -5.51 -18.36 10.06
C LYS A 81 -4.82 -19.13 8.95
N LYS A 82 -4.88 -20.47 8.98
CA LYS A 82 -4.29 -21.32 7.96
C LYS A 82 -4.91 -21.07 6.59
N LEU A 83 -6.25 -21.04 6.51
CA LEU A 83 -6.96 -20.74 5.27
C LEU A 83 -6.60 -19.35 4.72
N HIS A 84 -6.40 -18.37 5.60
CA HIS A 84 -5.98 -17.04 5.19
C HIS A 84 -4.55 -17.03 4.61
N GLU A 85 -3.61 -17.73 5.24
CA GLU A 85 -2.25 -17.90 4.72
C GLU A 85 -2.25 -18.61 3.36
N ASP A 86 -3.03 -19.69 3.22
CA ASP A 86 -3.18 -20.42 1.97
C ASP A 86 -3.76 -19.53 0.84
N ALA A 87 -4.73 -18.67 1.17
CA ALA A 87 -5.28 -17.69 0.23
C ALA A 87 -4.24 -16.67 -0.24
N LEU A 88 -3.43 -16.12 0.67
CA LEU A 88 -2.34 -15.19 0.31
C LEU A 88 -1.32 -15.85 -0.62
N VAL A 89 -0.98 -17.12 -0.38
CA VAL A 89 -0.08 -17.89 -1.25
C VAL A 89 -0.68 -18.10 -2.64
N ALA A 90 -1.99 -18.35 -2.72
CA ALA A 90 -2.70 -18.48 -3.99
C ALA A 90 -2.67 -17.16 -4.78
N ASP A 91 -2.92 -16.02 -4.14
CA ASP A 91 -2.89 -14.69 -4.77
C ASP A 91 -1.50 -14.35 -5.34
N VAL A 92 -0.43 -14.59 -4.57
CA VAL A 92 0.94 -14.37 -5.04
C VAL A 92 1.28 -15.30 -6.21
N SER A 93 0.78 -16.53 -6.19
CA SER A 93 0.96 -17.48 -7.29
C SER A 93 0.25 -17.01 -8.55
N TYR A 94 -0.96 -16.47 -8.43
CA TYR A 94 -1.69 -15.87 -9.54
C TYR A 94 -0.92 -14.69 -10.16
N ILE A 95 -0.41 -13.77 -9.33
CA ILE A 95 0.41 -12.65 -9.79
C ILE A 95 1.66 -13.17 -10.53
N LYS A 96 2.28 -14.25 -10.04
CA LYS A 96 3.44 -14.86 -10.69
C LYS A 96 3.12 -15.43 -12.08
N GLU A 97 1.97 -16.08 -12.26
CA GLU A 97 1.55 -16.55 -13.58
C GLU A 97 1.29 -15.38 -14.54
N ARG A 98 0.61 -14.32 -14.08
CA ARG A 98 0.43 -13.08 -14.87
C ARG A 98 1.74 -12.40 -15.25
N ALA A 99 2.74 -12.46 -14.39
CA ALA A 99 4.07 -11.95 -14.70
C ALA A 99 4.74 -12.75 -15.85
N LYS A 100 4.50 -14.06 -15.96
CA LYS A 100 4.98 -14.87 -17.11
C LYS A 100 4.31 -14.47 -18.42
N GLU A 101 3.04 -14.07 -18.37
CA GLU A 101 2.31 -13.47 -19.50
C GLU A 101 2.81 -12.06 -19.86
N LYS A 102 3.85 -11.57 -19.20
CA LYS A 102 4.42 -10.22 -19.34
C LYS A 102 3.42 -9.12 -19.02
N GLU A 103 2.46 -9.41 -18.15
CA GLU A 103 1.53 -8.39 -17.66
C GLU A 103 2.31 -7.32 -16.87
N PRO A 104 2.17 -6.04 -17.24
CA PRO A 104 3.01 -4.99 -16.69
C PRO A 104 2.85 -4.75 -15.18
N ALA A 105 1.62 -4.85 -14.67
CA ALA A 105 1.33 -4.68 -13.25
C ALA A 105 1.92 -5.85 -12.44
N ALA A 106 1.74 -7.08 -12.93
CA ALA A 106 2.29 -8.27 -12.29
C ALA A 106 3.82 -8.27 -12.24
N LEU A 107 4.49 -7.92 -13.35
CA LEU A 107 5.95 -7.78 -13.39
C LEU A 107 6.47 -6.76 -12.36
N PHE A 108 5.77 -5.64 -12.21
CA PHE A 108 6.11 -4.63 -11.21
C PHE A 108 5.97 -5.19 -9.79
N LEU A 109 4.83 -5.82 -9.48
CA LEU A 109 4.55 -6.37 -8.15
C LEU A 109 5.53 -7.49 -7.75
N ILE A 110 5.83 -8.42 -8.66
CA ILE A 110 6.84 -9.46 -8.40
C ILE A 110 8.21 -8.83 -8.15
N GLY A 111 8.60 -7.83 -8.96
CA GLY A 111 9.85 -7.10 -8.76
C GLY A 111 9.92 -6.41 -7.39
N GLU A 112 8.81 -5.83 -6.92
CA GLU A 112 8.71 -5.23 -5.59
C GLU A 112 8.84 -6.29 -4.48
N ILE A 113 8.16 -7.43 -4.60
CA ILE A 113 8.25 -8.56 -3.64
C ILE A 113 9.69 -9.08 -3.55
N GLU A 114 10.33 -9.31 -4.69
CA GLU A 114 11.72 -9.79 -4.76
C GLU A 114 12.73 -8.79 -4.19
N ASN A 115 12.47 -7.49 -4.36
CA ASN A 115 13.34 -6.43 -3.90
C ASN A 115 13.05 -5.98 -2.46
N PHE A 116 11.91 -6.34 -1.89
CA PHE A 116 11.46 -5.89 -0.57
C PHE A 116 12.52 -6.14 0.51
N LYS A 117 13.13 -7.33 0.51
CA LYS A 117 14.14 -7.76 1.48
C LYS A 117 15.57 -7.32 1.11
N LYS A 118 15.80 -6.80 -0.11
CA LYS A 118 17.15 -6.48 -0.59
C LYS A 118 17.58 -5.10 -0.13
N LYS A 119 18.80 -5.01 0.42
CA LYS A 119 19.45 -3.72 0.72
C LYS A 119 19.78 -2.93 -0.55
N ARG A 120 20.13 -3.63 -1.62
CA ARG A 120 20.38 -3.08 -2.96
C ARG A 120 19.45 -3.76 -3.95
N PRO A 121 18.28 -3.15 -4.22
CA PRO A 121 17.34 -3.68 -5.21
C PRO A 121 17.96 -3.75 -6.61
N ASN A 122 17.50 -4.71 -7.41
CA ASN A 122 17.75 -4.76 -8.85
C ASN A 122 16.44 -4.48 -9.58
N TRP A 123 16.43 -3.47 -10.44
CA TRP A 123 15.24 -3.06 -11.17
C TRP A 123 15.35 -3.49 -12.62
N SER A 124 14.29 -4.10 -13.14
CA SER A 124 14.17 -4.33 -14.56
C SER A 124 14.11 -3.00 -15.32
N GLU A 125 14.47 -3.04 -16.60
CA GLU A 125 14.37 -1.88 -17.48
C GLU A 125 12.93 -1.34 -17.52
N GLN A 126 11.94 -2.22 -17.65
CA GLN A 126 10.54 -1.84 -17.74
C GLN A 126 10.04 -1.15 -16.45
N THR A 127 10.46 -1.62 -15.29
CA THR A 127 10.16 -0.99 -13.99
C THR A 127 10.83 0.39 -13.89
N THR A 128 12.09 0.50 -14.32
CA THR A 128 12.83 1.77 -14.31
C THR A 128 12.15 2.80 -15.22
N ARG A 129 11.75 2.40 -16.43
CA ARG A 129 11.01 3.24 -17.37
C ARG A 129 9.68 3.74 -16.78
N ARG A 130 8.91 2.88 -16.11
CA ARG A 130 7.68 3.29 -15.41
C ARG A 130 7.97 4.30 -14.29
N CYS A 131 9.05 4.08 -13.53
CA CYS A 131 9.46 4.99 -12.47
C CYS A 131 9.87 6.37 -13.01
N VAL A 132 10.50 6.44 -14.18
CA VAL A 132 10.77 7.71 -14.87
C VAL A 132 9.46 8.45 -15.16
N VAL A 133 8.48 7.76 -15.76
CA VAL A 133 7.17 8.35 -16.07
C VAL A 133 6.46 8.81 -14.81
N LEU A 134 6.41 7.97 -13.76
CA LEU A 134 5.77 8.32 -12.49
C LEU A 134 6.40 9.56 -11.85
N ARG A 135 7.73 9.67 -11.87
CA ARG A 135 8.44 10.85 -11.37
C ARG A 135 8.18 12.09 -12.22
N HIS A 136 8.06 11.94 -13.53
CA HIS A 136 7.71 13.04 -14.43
C HIS A 136 6.30 13.56 -14.16
N LEU A 137 5.33 12.67 -13.90
CA LEU A 137 3.97 13.04 -13.50
C LEU A 137 3.91 13.78 -12.16
N SER A 138 4.66 13.31 -11.15
CA SER A 138 4.76 14.01 -9.87
C SER A 138 6.04 13.67 -9.11
N ILE A 139 6.96 14.64 -9.08
CA ILE A 139 8.22 14.54 -8.35
C ILE A 139 7.96 14.38 -6.84
N ARG A 140 6.95 15.09 -6.32
CA ARG A 140 6.61 15.09 -4.89
C ARG A 140 6.02 13.74 -4.45
N ALA A 141 5.07 13.21 -5.22
CA ALA A 141 4.47 11.91 -4.91
C ALA A 141 5.52 10.80 -4.98
N TYR A 142 6.35 10.80 -6.02
CA TYR A 142 7.47 9.86 -6.16
C TYR A 142 8.44 9.94 -4.98
N GLY A 143 8.77 11.16 -4.55
CA GLY A 143 9.61 11.40 -3.37
C GLY A 143 9.01 10.82 -2.09
N HIS A 144 7.72 11.07 -1.86
CA HIS A 144 7.01 10.61 -0.67
C HIS A 144 6.89 9.08 -0.61
N ILE A 145 6.47 8.43 -1.71
CA ILE A 145 6.37 6.96 -1.79
C ILE A 145 7.71 6.30 -1.43
N ARG A 146 8.81 6.91 -1.90
CA ARG A 146 10.16 6.40 -1.64
C ARG A 146 10.66 6.71 -0.22
N SER A 147 10.34 7.88 0.34
CA SER A 147 10.78 8.26 1.70
C SER A 147 10.09 7.41 2.76
N GLU A 148 8.79 7.16 2.59
CA GLU A 148 7.97 6.32 3.48
C GLU A 148 8.20 4.81 3.24
N MET A 149 9.07 4.45 2.30
CA MET A 149 9.37 3.05 1.93
C MET A 149 8.11 2.24 1.58
N LEU A 150 7.07 2.89 1.06
CA LEU A 150 5.85 2.22 0.61
C LEU A 150 6.15 1.28 -0.57
N LEU A 151 7.08 1.67 -1.43
CA LEU A 151 7.62 0.87 -2.54
C LEU A 151 9.14 1.05 -2.65
N LYS A 152 9.86 0.01 -3.08
CA LYS A 152 11.31 0.01 -3.29
C LYS A 152 11.68 0.64 -4.63
N LEU A 153 11.44 1.94 -4.75
CA LEU A 153 11.66 2.67 -5.99
C LEU A 153 13.14 3.09 -6.23
N PRO A 154 13.59 3.14 -7.50
CA PRO A 154 14.90 3.67 -7.87
C PRO A 154 15.18 5.08 -7.32
N CYS A 155 16.45 5.37 -7.04
CA CYS A 155 16.81 6.72 -6.64
C CYS A 155 16.90 7.67 -7.84
N ARG A 156 16.89 8.99 -7.58
CA ARG A 156 17.07 10.02 -8.63
C ARG A 156 18.31 9.76 -9.47
N LYS A 157 19.43 9.35 -8.85
CA LYS A 157 20.67 9.04 -9.56
C LYS A 157 20.49 7.85 -10.49
N THR A 158 19.83 6.78 -10.04
CA THR A 158 19.50 5.61 -10.88
C THR A 158 18.65 6.01 -12.07
N LEU A 159 17.60 6.81 -11.87
CA LEU A 159 16.75 7.27 -12.97
C LEU A 159 17.51 8.17 -13.94
N SER A 160 18.39 9.04 -13.44
CA SER A 160 19.19 9.94 -14.28
C SER A 160 20.21 9.14 -15.11
N ASN A 161 20.86 8.14 -14.51
CA ASN A 161 21.75 7.23 -15.22
C ASN A 161 21.01 6.43 -16.30
N TYR A 162 19.77 6.00 -16.03
CA TYR A 162 18.94 5.30 -17.00
C TYR A 162 18.55 6.17 -18.19
N LEU A 163 18.21 7.44 -17.96
CA LEU A 163 17.90 8.40 -19.01
C LEU A 163 19.13 8.81 -19.84
N GLY A 164 20.33 8.66 -19.28
CA GLY A 164 21.56 9.09 -19.91
C GLY A 164 21.68 10.62 -19.98
N THR A 165 22.66 11.07 -20.77
CA THR A 165 22.91 12.48 -21.04
C THR A 165 22.14 12.90 -22.28
N THR A 166 21.39 13.99 -22.20
CA THR A 166 20.73 14.57 -23.37
C THR A 166 21.73 15.46 -24.10
N SER A 167 21.83 15.34 -25.43
CA SER A 167 22.88 16.01 -26.22
C SER A 167 22.75 17.54 -26.21
N GLY A 168 21.59 18.08 -25.83
CA GLY A 168 21.34 19.53 -25.86
C GLY A 168 21.41 20.14 -27.26
N GLU A 169 21.50 19.31 -28.31
CA GLU A 169 21.55 19.72 -29.70
C GLU A 169 20.30 20.54 -30.07
N THR A 170 20.54 21.67 -30.72
CA THR A 170 19.49 22.51 -31.29
C THR A 170 19.01 21.93 -32.62
N GLY A 171 17.72 22.09 -32.91
CA GLY A 171 17.09 21.59 -34.13
C GLY A 171 16.31 20.30 -33.91
N PHE A 172 16.13 19.53 -34.98
CA PHE A 172 15.29 18.34 -34.95
C PHE A 172 16.09 17.11 -34.51
N SER A 173 15.71 16.52 -33.38
CA SER A 173 16.41 15.34 -32.85
C SER A 173 16.18 14.12 -33.72
N LYS A 174 17.25 13.41 -34.10
CA LYS A 174 17.19 12.10 -34.80
C LYS A 174 16.31 11.08 -34.07
N LEU A 175 16.26 11.14 -32.74
CA LEU A 175 15.40 10.27 -31.94
C LEU A 175 13.91 10.60 -32.16
N ALA A 176 13.57 11.90 -32.19
CA ALA A 176 12.22 12.35 -32.47
C ALA A 176 11.82 11.99 -33.91
N GLU A 177 12.73 12.16 -34.88
CA GLU A 177 12.52 11.75 -36.27
C GLU A 177 12.23 10.25 -36.39
N ALA A 178 13.08 9.41 -35.79
CA ALA A 178 12.88 7.97 -35.80
C ALA A 178 11.55 7.57 -35.15
N ARG A 179 11.16 8.26 -34.06
CA ARG A 179 9.89 8.00 -33.39
C ARG A 179 8.70 8.39 -34.25
N LEU A 180 8.71 9.59 -34.85
CA LEU A 180 7.64 10.04 -35.75
C LEU A 180 7.52 9.14 -36.98
N ARG A 181 8.64 8.64 -37.52
CA ARG A 181 8.62 7.70 -38.64
C ARG A 181 7.87 6.42 -38.29
N VAL A 182 8.19 5.81 -37.14
CA VAL A 182 7.49 4.62 -36.65
C VAL A 182 6.00 4.89 -36.42
N GLU A 183 5.66 6.07 -35.87
CA GLU A 183 4.26 6.45 -35.67
C GLU A 183 3.53 6.65 -37.01
N ALA A 184 4.15 7.31 -37.99
CA ALA A 184 3.59 7.51 -39.33
C ALA A 184 3.37 6.18 -40.07
N GLU A 185 4.30 5.23 -39.93
CA GLU A 185 4.19 3.89 -40.51
C GLU A 185 3.07 3.07 -39.86
N SER A 186 2.81 3.27 -38.56
CA SER A 186 1.72 2.59 -37.84
C SER A 186 0.33 3.05 -38.27
N LEU A 187 0.22 4.21 -38.94
CA LEU A 187 -1.04 4.74 -39.44
C LEU A 187 -1.39 4.08 -40.80
N THR A 188 -2.47 3.31 -40.79
CA THR A 188 -2.96 2.55 -41.96
C THR A 188 -3.70 3.41 -42.97
N VAL A 189 -4.40 4.44 -42.49
CA VAL A 189 -5.23 5.33 -43.31
C VAL A 189 -4.37 6.51 -43.81
N PRO A 190 -4.29 6.76 -45.14
CA PRO A 190 -3.46 7.84 -45.68
C PRO A 190 -3.78 9.23 -45.12
N GLN A 191 -5.06 9.52 -44.91
CA GLN A 191 -5.52 10.80 -44.36
C GLN A 191 -4.99 11.06 -42.96
N SER A 192 -4.78 10.01 -42.15
CA SER A 192 -4.24 10.16 -40.80
C SER A 192 -2.76 10.58 -40.77
N ARG A 193 -2.06 10.50 -41.90
CA ARG A 193 -0.66 10.93 -42.03
C ARG A 193 -0.51 12.42 -42.33
N VAL A 194 -1.62 13.11 -42.63
CA VAL A 194 -1.62 14.56 -42.85
C VAL A 194 -1.65 15.24 -41.49
N CYS A 195 -0.66 16.09 -41.21
CA CYS A 195 -0.59 16.85 -39.96
C CYS A 195 -0.28 18.33 -40.22
N LEU A 196 -0.67 19.18 -39.26
CA LEU A 196 -0.35 20.60 -39.24
C LEU A 196 0.85 20.82 -38.34
N LEU A 197 1.91 21.42 -38.88
CA LEU A 197 3.06 21.86 -38.09
C LEU A 197 2.86 23.33 -37.71
N ILE A 198 2.60 23.57 -36.42
CA ILE A 198 2.49 24.92 -35.85
C ILE A 198 3.75 25.16 -35.03
N VAL A 199 4.45 26.23 -35.35
CA VAL A 199 5.68 26.65 -34.65
C VAL A 199 5.44 28.03 -34.06
N ASP A 200 5.86 28.21 -32.82
CA ASP A 200 5.80 29.47 -32.10
C ASP A 200 7.13 29.71 -31.37
N GLU A 201 7.47 30.97 -31.13
CA GLU A 201 8.70 31.36 -30.45
C GLU A 201 8.42 31.70 -28.98
N MET A 202 9.20 31.11 -28.08
CA MET A 202 9.07 31.35 -26.64
C MET A 202 10.28 32.10 -26.10
N LYS A 203 10.07 33.27 -25.50
CA LYS A 203 11.12 34.01 -24.81
C LYS A 203 11.58 33.26 -23.56
N ILE A 204 12.83 32.84 -23.56
CA ILE A 204 13.52 32.25 -22.40
C ILE A 204 14.49 33.27 -21.78
N ARG A 205 14.88 33.05 -20.52
CA ARG A 205 15.88 33.90 -19.86
C ARG A 205 17.26 33.62 -20.44
N GLU A 206 17.90 34.65 -20.98
CA GLU A 206 19.29 34.60 -21.42
C GLU A 206 20.21 34.27 -20.25
N LYS A 207 20.88 33.12 -20.34
CA LYS A 207 21.85 32.67 -19.36
C LYS A 207 22.81 31.68 -19.99
N LEU A 208 24.11 31.97 -19.90
CA LEU A 208 25.15 31.02 -20.24
C LEU A 208 25.30 29.99 -19.11
N GLN A 209 25.18 28.70 -19.44
CA GLN A 209 25.32 27.60 -18.51
C GLN A 209 26.36 26.60 -19.02
N TYR A 210 27.37 26.32 -18.19
CA TYR A 210 28.36 25.30 -18.48
C TYR A 210 27.79 23.89 -18.21
N ASN A 211 27.78 23.03 -19.23
CA ASN A 211 27.43 21.62 -19.14
C ASN A 211 28.69 20.77 -18.96
N LYS A 212 28.96 20.37 -17.71
CA LYS A 212 30.13 19.55 -17.35
C LYS A 212 30.20 18.18 -18.04
N GLN A 213 29.07 17.62 -18.46
CA GLN A 213 29.05 16.29 -19.06
C GLN A 213 29.51 16.28 -20.51
N GLN A 214 29.30 17.40 -21.21
CA GLN A 214 29.66 17.58 -22.62
C GLN A 214 30.84 18.52 -22.79
N ASP A 215 31.36 19.05 -21.69
CA ASP A 215 32.41 20.06 -21.66
C ASP A 215 32.13 21.25 -22.60
N CYS A 216 30.90 21.77 -22.55
CA CYS A 216 30.46 22.84 -23.43
C CYS A 216 29.64 23.90 -22.70
N PHE A 217 29.61 25.12 -23.25
CA PHE A 217 28.70 26.16 -22.80
C PHE A 217 27.41 26.13 -23.61
N VAL A 218 26.27 26.20 -22.93
CA VAL A 218 24.91 26.19 -23.50
C VAL A 218 24.22 27.50 -23.13
N GLY A 219 23.48 28.11 -24.06
CA GLY A 219 22.64 29.28 -23.78
C GLY A 219 22.88 30.50 -24.66
N HIS A 220 23.92 30.48 -25.50
CA HIS A 220 23.98 31.33 -26.69
C HIS A 220 23.35 30.55 -27.84
N ALA A 221 22.15 30.94 -28.24
CA ALA A 221 21.59 30.54 -29.51
C ALA A 221 21.82 31.72 -30.46
N ASP A 222 22.64 31.52 -31.48
CA ASP A 222 22.68 32.44 -32.61
C ASP A 222 21.32 32.35 -33.31
N VAL A 223 20.42 33.26 -32.97
CA VAL A 223 19.32 33.59 -33.86
C VAL A 223 19.98 34.27 -35.04
N SER A 224 20.05 33.58 -36.18
CA SER A 224 20.60 34.10 -37.43
C SER A 224 19.78 35.31 -37.90
N LEU A 225 20.00 36.45 -37.27
CA LEU A 225 19.62 37.75 -37.79
C LEU A 225 20.78 38.19 -38.67
N GLU A 226 20.51 38.26 -39.96
CA GLU A 226 21.38 39.04 -40.84
C GLU A 226 21.51 40.46 -40.26
N GLN A 227 22.78 40.81 -39.97
CA GLN A 227 23.35 42.16 -39.77
C GLN A 227 23.05 42.88 -38.44
N HIS A 228 24.05 43.05 -37.56
CA HIS A 228 25.03 44.15 -37.59
C HIS A 228 26.02 44.07 -36.40
N GLY A 229 27.32 44.19 -36.72
CA GLY A 229 28.43 44.61 -35.87
C GLY A 229 28.34 44.38 -34.36
N GLY A 230 28.87 43.26 -33.89
CA GLY A 230 29.12 43.00 -32.48
C GLY A 230 30.02 41.78 -32.34
N ASP A 231 31.31 42.04 -32.25
CA ASP A 231 32.38 41.07 -32.07
C ASP A 231 32.07 40.09 -30.93
N LEU A 232 32.23 38.78 -31.18
CA LEU A 232 32.85 37.79 -30.29
C LEU A 232 32.65 36.37 -30.85
N THR A 233 33.61 35.97 -31.66
CA THR A 233 33.88 34.59 -32.03
C THR A 233 34.21 33.73 -30.82
N LEU A 234 33.56 32.56 -30.69
CA LEU A 234 34.22 31.31 -30.29
C LEU A 234 33.59 30.14 -31.03
N ALA A 235 34.04 29.96 -32.28
CA ALA A 235 33.95 28.69 -32.98
C ALA A 235 35.11 27.79 -32.51
N ASN A 236 34.79 26.51 -32.30
CA ASN A 236 35.67 25.40 -31.95
C ASN A 236 37.12 25.49 -32.49
N SER A 237 38.09 25.31 -31.61
CA SER A 237 39.38 24.71 -31.97
C SER A 237 39.52 23.39 -31.22
N ALA A 238 39.19 22.30 -31.92
CA ALA A 238 39.51 20.95 -31.52
C ALA A 238 41.03 20.71 -31.67
N SER A 239 41.60 19.96 -30.73
CA SER A 239 42.86 19.20 -30.87
C SER A 239 42.62 17.81 -30.29
#